data_AF-M0PRS5-F1
#
_entry.id   AF-M0PRS5-F1
#
_cell.length_a   1.000
_cell.length_b   1.000
_cell.length_c   1.000
_cell.angle_alpha   90.00
_cell.angle_beta   90.00
_cell.angle_gamma   90.00
#
_symmetry.space_group_name_H-M   'P 1'
#
loop_
_entity.id
_entity.type
_entity.pdbx_description
1 polymer ?
#
loop_
_entity_poly.entity_id
_entity_poly.type
_entity_poly.pdbx_seq_one_letter_code
_entity_poly.pdbx_strand_id
1 'polypeptide(L)'
;MTRHNEGRPLRDGIEPPEWLDGDDPYANVDIDRLPDWWRDAVVEFREHNLSPYQPPRFADDTLVPPLLDWLETAYGVEIQLMGLDVAPGEAWGIRVDGDVVATVDRERTSDGYTRYEMTSERFIEVVEERVGTSLYGSHPEERG
;
A
#
# COMPACT_ATOMS: atom_id res chain seq x y z
N MET A 1 -34.09 2.98 42.85
CA MET A 1 -33.00 2.05 42.46
C MET A 1 -33.62 1.01 41.55
N THR A 2 -33.23 0.71 40.32
CA THR A 2 -32.19 1.16 39.39
C THR A 2 -32.72 0.73 38.02
N ARG A 3 -32.64 1.63 37.02
CA ARG A 3 -33.04 1.35 35.64
C ARG A 3 -32.12 0.25 35.07
N HIS A 4 -32.67 -0.89 34.66
CA HIS A 4 -31.95 -1.80 33.76
C HIS A 4 -32.42 -1.52 32.34
N ASN A 5 -31.51 -0.87 31.61
CA ASN A 5 -31.60 -0.51 30.21
C ASN A 5 -31.70 -1.80 29.38
N GLU A 6 -32.82 -2.01 28.70
CA GLU A 6 -33.03 -3.13 27.78
C GLU A 6 -32.14 -2.90 26.55
N GLY A 7 -30.95 -3.52 26.56
CA GLY A 7 -30.08 -3.61 25.40
C GLY A 7 -30.87 -4.21 24.24
N ARG A 8 -30.91 -3.47 23.12
CA ARG A 8 -31.56 -3.89 21.88
C ARG A 8 -31.17 -5.34 21.55
N PRO A 9 -32.11 -6.22 21.16
CA PRO A 9 -31.75 -7.54 20.66
C PRO A 9 -30.89 -7.34 19.41
N LEU A 10 -29.65 -7.85 19.44
CA LEU A 10 -28.89 -8.10 18.22
C LEU A 10 -29.80 -8.94 17.31
N ARG A 11 -29.98 -8.51 16.07
CA ARG A 11 -30.78 -9.23 15.08
C ARG A 11 -30.15 -10.60 14.88
N ASP A 12 -30.81 -11.65 15.36
CA ASP A 12 -30.60 -13.04 14.96
C ASP A 12 -30.50 -13.10 13.42
N GLY A 13 -29.34 -13.49 12.90
CA GLY A 13 -29.15 -13.79 11.48
C GLY A 13 -28.17 -12.92 10.69
N ILE A 14 -27.36 -12.06 11.33
CA ILE A 14 -26.10 -11.62 10.70
C ILE A 14 -25.00 -12.49 11.29
N GLU A 15 -24.68 -13.58 10.60
CA GLU A 15 -23.42 -14.29 10.85
C GLU A 15 -22.29 -13.26 10.65
N PRO A 16 -21.37 -13.13 11.62
CA PRO A 16 -20.17 -12.34 11.39
C PRO A 16 -19.53 -12.83 10.08
N PRO A 17 -19.20 -11.94 9.13
CA PRO A 17 -18.65 -12.37 7.85
C PRO A 17 -17.41 -13.26 8.07
N GLU A 18 -17.23 -14.30 7.25
CA GLU A 18 -16.24 -15.39 7.42
C GLU A 18 -14.78 -14.93 7.67
N TRP A 19 -14.44 -13.67 7.41
CA TRP A 19 -13.13 -13.09 7.71
C TRP A 19 -12.95 -12.71 9.19
N LEU A 20 -14.00 -12.70 10.02
CA LEU A 20 -13.90 -12.58 11.48
C LEU A 20 -13.46 -13.88 12.16
N ASP A 21 -13.64 -15.03 11.49
CA ASP A 21 -13.09 -16.33 11.88
C ASP A 21 -11.67 -16.56 11.31
N GLY A 22 -11.18 -15.63 10.48
CA GLY A 22 -9.84 -15.66 9.91
C GLY A 22 -8.80 -15.34 10.98
N ASP A 23 -7.82 -16.24 11.13
CA ASP A 23 -6.63 -16.12 11.99
C ASP A 23 -6.10 -14.67 11.95
N ASP A 24 -6.27 -13.90 13.04
CA ASP A 24 -5.71 -12.54 13.12
C ASP A 24 -4.20 -12.68 12.94
N PRO A 25 -3.61 -12.21 11.82
CA PRO A 25 -2.19 -12.40 11.55
C PRO A 25 -1.31 -11.69 12.59
N TYR A 26 -1.90 -10.81 13.40
CA TYR A 26 -1.24 -10.10 14.49
C TYR A 26 -1.52 -10.70 15.88
N ALA A 27 -2.25 -11.82 16.00
CA ALA A 27 -2.60 -12.40 17.31
C ALA A 27 -1.37 -12.72 18.18
N ASN A 28 -0.25 -13.09 17.55
CA ASN A 28 1.03 -13.37 18.20
C ASN A 28 2.14 -12.37 17.81
N VAL A 29 1.80 -11.27 17.14
CA VAL A 29 2.77 -10.24 16.72
C VAL A 29 2.64 -9.05 17.65
N ASP A 30 3.77 -8.64 18.22
CA ASP A 30 3.87 -7.41 18.97
C ASP A 30 3.88 -6.21 18.00
N ILE A 31 2.69 -5.66 17.72
CA ILE A 31 2.50 -4.55 16.78
C ILE A 31 3.24 -3.28 17.21
N ASP A 32 3.56 -3.13 18.51
CA ASP A 32 4.32 -1.99 19.00
C ASP A 32 5.77 -2.00 18.46
N ARG A 33 6.26 -3.16 18.02
CA ARG A 33 7.60 -3.31 17.42
C ARG A 33 7.61 -3.14 15.90
N LEU A 34 6.44 -2.98 15.27
CA LEU A 34 6.34 -2.67 13.85
C LEU A 34 6.72 -1.21 13.58
N PRO A 35 7.10 -0.87 12.33
CA PRO A 35 7.21 0.51 11.90
C PRO A 35 5.93 1.29 12.17
N ASP A 36 6.05 2.58 12.50
CA ASP A 36 4.90 3.42 12.89
C ASP A 36 3.79 3.40 11.84
N TRP A 37 4.12 3.58 10.55
CA TRP A 37 3.16 3.52 9.45
C TRP A 37 2.34 2.22 9.40
N TRP A 38 2.97 1.09 9.74
CA TRP A 38 2.32 -0.22 9.72
C TRP A 38 1.43 -0.36 10.95
N ARG A 39 1.93 0.03 12.12
CA ARG A 39 1.14 0.02 13.35
C ARG A 39 -0.11 0.89 13.23
N ASP A 40 0.03 2.13 12.75
CA ASP A 40 -1.09 3.04 12.52
C ASP A 40 -2.13 2.42 11.57
N ALA A 41 -1.70 1.80 10.46
CA ALA A 41 -2.61 1.12 9.54
C ALA A 41 -3.34 -0.07 10.20
N VAL A 42 -2.65 -0.86 11.03
CA VAL A 42 -3.27 -1.99 11.76
C VAL A 42 -4.30 -1.49 12.77
N VAL A 43 -3.99 -0.42 13.52
CA VAL A 43 -4.90 0.19 14.49
C VAL A 43 -6.14 0.74 13.77
N GLU A 44 -5.96 1.53 12.71
CA GLU A 44 -7.04 2.11 11.91
C GLU A 44 -8.01 1.02 11.40
N PHE A 45 -7.48 -0.06 10.82
CA PHE A 45 -8.32 -1.15 10.30
C PHE A 45 -9.09 -1.86 11.42
N ARG A 46 -8.50 -2.02 12.60
CA ARG A 46 -9.17 -2.58 13.78
C ARG A 46 -10.28 -1.68 14.30
N GLU A 47 -10.03 -0.37 14.39
CA GLU A 47 -11.04 0.61 14.82
C GLU A 47 -12.25 0.63 13.88
N HIS A 48 -12.01 0.45 12.58
CA HIS A 48 -13.06 0.40 11.57
C HIS A 48 -13.72 -0.97 11.38
N ASN A 49 -13.34 -2.00 12.16
CA ASN A 49 -13.81 -3.37 11.98
C ASN A 49 -13.67 -3.80 10.51
N LEU A 50 -12.48 -3.59 9.94
CA LEU A 50 -12.08 -4.05 8.61
C LEU A 50 -11.18 -5.29 8.71
N SER A 51 -11.01 -6.01 7.60
CA SER A 51 -10.09 -7.16 7.53
C SER A 51 -8.69 -6.78 8.00
N PRO A 52 -7.97 -7.64 8.74
CA PRO A 52 -6.65 -7.29 9.25
C PRO A 52 -5.78 -6.68 8.14
N TYR A 53 -5.26 -5.47 8.39
CA TYR A 53 -4.44 -4.78 7.41
C TYR A 53 -3.26 -5.66 7.03
N GLN A 54 -3.03 -5.88 5.74
CA GLN A 54 -1.81 -6.50 5.25
C GLN A 54 -1.16 -5.54 4.25
N PRO A 55 0.13 -5.21 4.43
CA PRO A 55 0.79 -4.21 3.61
C PRO A 55 0.93 -4.68 2.16
N PRO A 56 0.90 -3.75 1.19
CA PRO A 56 1.08 -4.07 -0.21
C PRO A 56 2.50 -4.59 -0.49
N ARG A 57 2.59 -5.52 -1.45
CA ARG A 57 3.84 -6.22 -1.81
C ARG A 57 4.08 -6.22 -3.31
N PHE A 58 5.34 -6.33 -3.69
CA PHE A 58 5.75 -6.69 -5.06
C PHE A 58 5.62 -8.20 -5.29
N ALA A 59 5.81 -8.63 -6.53
CA ALA A 59 5.72 -10.05 -6.92
C ALA A 59 6.75 -10.94 -6.20
N ASP A 60 7.87 -10.36 -5.76
CA ASP A 60 8.93 -11.01 -4.97
C ASP A 60 8.72 -10.92 -3.45
N ASP A 61 7.52 -10.56 -2.98
CA ASP A 61 7.14 -10.43 -1.56
C ASP A 61 7.75 -9.21 -0.83
N THR A 62 8.55 -8.40 -1.51
CA THR A 62 9.08 -7.15 -0.94
C THR A 62 7.97 -6.16 -0.62
N LEU A 63 8.02 -5.59 0.59
CA LEU A 63 7.08 -4.56 1.04
C LEU A 63 7.26 -3.27 0.24
N VAL A 64 6.16 -2.78 -0.31
CA VAL A 64 6.15 -1.57 -1.14
C VAL A 64 6.48 -0.31 -0.32
N PRO A 65 5.85 -0.04 0.85
CA PRO A 65 6.07 1.24 1.55
C PRO A 65 7.53 1.48 1.99
N PRO A 66 8.25 0.49 2.58
CA PRO A 66 9.67 0.66 2.91
C PRO A 66 10.57 0.87 1.69
N LEU A 67 10.27 0.22 0.56
CA LEU A 67 11.07 0.39 -0.66
C LEU A 67 10.89 1.79 -1.25
N LEU A 68 9.66 2.32 -1.25
CA LEU A 68 9.37 3.68 -1.68
C LEU A 68 10.13 4.70 -0.81
N ASP A 69 9.97 4.64 0.51
CA ASP A 69 10.65 5.54 1.45
C ASP A 69 12.17 5.55 1.27
N TRP A 70 12.77 4.37 1.05
CA TRP A 70 14.19 4.25 0.78
C TRP A 70 14.60 4.92 -0.54
N LEU A 71 13.87 4.67 -1.64
CA LEU A 71 14.16 5.26 -2.95
C LEU A 71 13.96 6.78 -2.96
N GLU A 72 12.86 7.25 -2.38
CA GLU A 72 12.53 8.67 -2.22
C GLU A 72 13.63 9.39 -1.44
N THR A 73 14.08 8.81 -0.31
CA THR A 73 15.18 9.36 0.49
C THR A 73 16.52 9.30 -0.25
N ALA A 74 16.81 8.20 -0.94
CA ALA A 74 18.09 7.99 -1.63
C ALA A 74 18.29 8.95 -2.80
N TYR A 75 17.22 9.22 -3.57
CA TYR A 75 17.29 10.04 -4.77
C TYR A 75 16.68 11.44 -4.60
N GLY A 76 16.01 11.72 -3.48
CA GLY A 76 15.35 13.00 -3.22
C GLY A 76 14.16 13.26 -4.15
N VAL A 77 13.42 12.21 -4.50
CA VAL A 77 12.26 12.24 -5.41
C VAL A 77 10.98 11.87 -4.68
N GLU A 78 9.83 12.19 -5.25
CA GLU A 78 8.52 11.69 -4.78
C GLU A 78 8.02 10.57 -5.69
N ILE A 79 7.62 9.43 -5.12
CA ILE A 79 7.16 8.26 -5.87
C ILE A 79 5.71 7.93 -5.52
N GLN A 80 4.85 7.87 -6.54
CA GLN A 80 3.42 7.59 -6.36
C GLN A 80 2.99 6.40 -7.22
N LEU A 81 2.29 5.45 -6.60
CA LEU A 81 1.58 4.36 -7.27
C LEU A 81 0.10 4.76 -7.34
N MET A 82 -0.41 5.09 -8.52
CA MET A 82 -1.79 5.56 -8.68
C MET A 82 -2.45 5.05 -9.97
N GLY A 83 -3.76 4.81 -9.93
CA GLY A 83 -4.52 4.42 -11.12
C GLY A 83 -4.47 5.50 -12.21
N LEU A 84 -4.12 5.11 -13.44
CA LEU A 84 -4.28 5.96 -14.62
C LEU A 84 -5.73 5.76 -15.09
N ASP A 85 -6.56 6.80 -15.00
CA ASP A 85 -7.95 6.81 -15.51
C ASP A 85 -8.91 5.70 -15.00
N VAL A 86 -8.89 5.38 -13.70
CA VAL A 86 -10.02 4.86 -12.87
C VAL A 86 -11.07 3.88 -13.46
N ALA A 87 -10.76 3.11 -14.50
CA ALA A 87 -11.54 1.92 -14.82
C ALA A 87 -11.11 0.77 -13.88
N PRO A 88 -12.06 0.03 -13.29
CA PRO A 88 -11.72 -1.09 -12.41
C PRO A 88 -10.95 -2.16 -13.19
N GLY A 89 -9.73 -2.44 -12.76
CA GLY A 89 -8.85 -3.46 -13.36
C GLY A 89 -7.72 -2.93 -14.24
N GLU A 90 -7.60 -1.61 -14.42
CA GLU A 90 -6.50 -1.05 -15.19
C GLU A 90 -5.19 -0.92 -14.40
N ALA A 91 -4.09 -1.01 -15.15
CA ALA A 91 -2.73 -0.85 -14.65
C ALA A 91 -2.57 0.50 -13.94
N TRP A 92 -1.81 0.48 -12.85
CA TRP A 92 -1.44 1.67 -12.11
C TRP A 92 -0.21 2.31 -12.75
N GLY A 93 -0.20 3.63 -12.81
CA GLY A 93 0.99 4.40 -13.17
C GLY A 93 1.94 4.48 -11.98
N ILE A 94 3.21 4.22 -12.25
CA ILE A 94 4.33 4.58 -11.38
C ILE A 94 4.72 6.00 -11.76
N ARG A 95 4.58 6.94 -10.83
CA ARG A 95 4.97 8.33 -11.01
C ARG A 95 6.21 8.65 -10.19
N VAL A 96 7.14 9.37 -10.77
CA VAL A 96 8.33 9.92 -10.11
C VAL A 96 8.34 11.42 -10.36
N ASP A 97 8.29 12.22 -9.30
CA ASP A 97 8.13 13.69 -9.34
C ASP A 97 6.94 14.15 -10.20
N GLY A 98 5.87 13.37 -10.17
CA GLY A 98 4.64 13.63 -10.93
C GLY A 98 4.63 13.11 -12.37
N ASP A 99 5.77 12.69 -12.93
CA ASP A 99 5.87 12.10 -14.27
C ASP A 99 5.60 10.59 -14.23
N VAL A 100 4.71 10.10 -15.09
CA VAL A 100 4.50 8.64 -15.24
C VAL A 100 5.71 8.03 -15.94
N VAL A 101 6.45 7.17 -15.24
CA VAL A 101 7.67 6.51 -15.75
C VAL A 101 7.42 5.09 -16.23
N ALA A 102 6.42 4.42 -15.67
CA ALA A 102 6.04 3.06 -16.03
C ALA A 102 4.60 2.78 -15.58
N THR A 103 4.10 1.61 -15.95
CA THR A 103 2.82 1.08 -15.46
C THR A 103 3.02 -0.28 -14.80
N VAL A 104 2.16 -0.62 -13.85
CA VAL A 104 2.20 -1.87 -13.09
C VAL A 104 0.79 -2.43 -12.92
N ASP A 105 0.63 -3.70 -13.28
CA ASP A 105 -0.61 -4.42 -12.98
C ASP A 105 -0.69 -4.73 -11.48
N ARG A 106 -1.90 -4.92 -10.97
CA ARG A 106 -2.12 -5.26 -9.56
C ARG A 106 -3.21 -6.30 -9.41
N GLU A 107 -3.05 -7.11 -8.39
CA GLU A 107 -4.05 -8.06 -7.93
C GLU A 107 -4.36 -7.79 -6.46
N ARG A 108 -5.65 -7.78 -6.09
CA ARG A 108 -6.02 -7.89 -4.68
C ARG A 108 -6.10 -9.36 -4.34
N THR A 109 -5.22 -9.82 -3.46
CA THR A 109 -5.11 -11.23 -3.10
C THR A 109 -6.30 -11.65 -2.23
N SER A 110 -6.55 -12.96 -2.17
CA SER A 110 -7.55 -13.56 -1.28
C SER A 110 -7.28 -13.23 0.20
N ASP A 111 -6.01 -13.04 0.56
CA ASP A 111 -5.55 -12.65 1.91
C ASP A 111 -5.74 -11.15 2.21
N GLY A 112 -6.25 -10.36 1.26
CA GLY A 112 -6.69 -8.98 1.50
C GLY A 112 -5.62 -7.89 1.29
N TYR A 113 -4.43 -8.23 0.82
CA TYR A 113 -3.40 -7.25 0.41
C TYR A 113 -3.38 -7.03 -1.10
N THR A 114 -2.76 -5.92 -1.50
CA THR A 114 -2.50 -5.65 -2.92
C THR A 114 -1.12 -6.19 -3.28
N ARG A 115 -1.05 -7.07 -4.28
CA ARG A 115 0.20 -7.47 -4.93
C ARG A 115 0.35 -6.70 -6.24
N TYR A 116 1.49 -6.06 -6.43
CA TYR A 116 1.88 -5.48 -7.70
C TYR A 116 2.61 -6.53 -8.53
N GLU A 117 2.19 -6.70 -9.79
CA GLU A 117 2.77 -7.66 -10.74
C GLU A 117 4.08 -7.09 -11.35
N MET A 118 5.00 -6.74 -10.46
CA MET A 118 6.33 -6.22 -10.74
C MET A 118 7.24 -6.63 -9.61
N THR A 119 8.51 -6.90 -9.89
CA THR A 119 9.50 -7.16 -8.84
C THR A 119 10.08 -5.86 -8.30
N SER A 120 10.55 -5.89 -7.06
CA SER A 120 11.29 -4.80 -6.43
C SER A 120 12.52 -4.40 -7.24
N GLU A 121 13.29 -5.36 -7.75
CA GLU A 121 14.46 -5.11 -8.62
C GLU A 121 14.07 -4.32 -9.87
N ARG A 122 13.01 -4.75 -10.58
CA ARG A 122 12.55 -4.04 -11.78
C ARG A 122 12.02 -2.65 -11.44
N PHE A 123 11.38 -2.51 -10.29
CA PHE A 123 10.90 -1.21 -9.81
C PHE A 123 12.06 -0.24 -9.54
N ILE A 124 13.12 -0.71 -8.87
CA ILE A 124 14.34 0.06 -8.62
C ILE A 124 14.96 0.51 -9.94
N GLU A 125 15.14 -0.40 -10.90
CA GLU A 125 15.69 -0.05 -12.22
C GLU A 125 14.91 1.08 -12.89
N VAL A 126 13.57 1.01 -12.91
CA VAL A 126 12.73 2.05 -13.53
C VAL A 126 12.94 3.41 -12.87
N VAL A 127 13.04 3.45 -11.54
CA VAL A 127 13.29 4.70 -10.80
C VAL A 127 14.70 5.22 -11.07
N GLU A 128 15.71 4.35 -11.04
CA GLU A 128 17.10 4.70 -11.34
C GLU A 128 17.27 5.21 -12.78
N GLU A 129 16.61 4.59 -13.75
CA GLU A 129 16.59 5.04 -15.14
C GLU A 129 16.05 6.48 -15.23
N ARG A 130 14.92 6.79 -14.57
CA ARG A 130 14.35 8.14 -14.55
C ARG A 130 15.26 9.18 -13.89
N VAL A 131 15.83 8.84 -12.73
CA VAL A 131 16.72 9.73 -11.98
C VAL A 131 18.02 9.95 -12.76
N GLY A 132 18.60 8.90 -13.33
CA GLY A 132 19.77 8.96 -14.20
C GLY A 132 19.52 9.81 -15.44
N THR A 133 18.36 9.69 -16.09
CA THR A 133 17.96 10.58 -17.20
C THR A 133 17.80 12.03 -16.75
N SER A 134 17.28 12.29 -15.54
CA SER A 134 17.14 13.65 -14.98
C SER A 134 18.50 14.34 -14.78
N LEU A 135 19.48 13.58 -14.29
CA LEU A 135 20.84 14.07 -14.03
C LEU A 135 21.64 14.35 -15.31
N TYR A 136 21.34 13.66 -16.41
CA TYR A 136 21.98 13.89 -17.72
C TYR A 136 21.18 14.80 -18.66
N GLY A 137 19.87 14.97 -18.43
CA GLY A 137 18.97 15.80 -19.24
C GLY A 137 19.00 17.29 -18.93
N SER A 138 19.67 17.70 -17.84
CA SER A 138 19.86 19.11 -17.48
C SER A 138 21.14 19.68 -18.08
N HIS A 139 21.28 19.66 -19.42
CA HIS A 139 22.21 20.55 -20.13
C HIS A 139 21.38 21.70 -20.73
N PRO A 140 21.53 22.94 -20.25
CA PRO A 140 20.74 24.05 -20.76
C PRO A 140 21.17 24.34 -22.20
N GLU A 141 20.22 24.24 -23.13
CA GLU A 141 20.30 24.98 -24.38
C GLU A 141 20.17 26.48 -24.06
N GLU A 142 21.26 27.11 -23.64
CA GLU A 142 21.38 28.57 -23.66
C GLU A 142 21.88 28.96 -25.07
N ARG A 143 20.91 29.13 -25.97
CA ARG A 143 21.08 29.87 -27.22
C ARG A 143 21.09 31.37 -26.91
N GLY A 144 22.10 32.07 -27.42
CA GLY A 144 22.16 33.53 -27.45
C GLY A 144 23.52 34.05 -27.87
#